data_AF-D9TQ73-F1
#
_entry.id   AF-D9TQ73-F1
#
_cell.length_a   1.000
_cell.length_b   1.000
_cell.length_c   1.000
_cell.angle_alpha   90.00
_cell.angle_beta   90.00
_cell.angle_gamma   90.00
#
_symmetry.space_group_name_H-M   'P 1'
#
loop_
_entity.id
_entity.type
_entity.pdbx_description
1 polymer ?
#
loop_
_entity_poly.entity_id
_entity_poly.type
_entity_poly.pdbx_seq_one_letter_code
_entity_poly.pdbx_strand_id
1 'polypeptide(L)'
;MELFAFVLVLPFLIVPIANTVNMLVDLTRYDMLRQAAREAVLRMEIEGGMTDDELYNIDAFLKSKGIDTNKVHIDYTPYPVPYGEDVKVKISMDTVMRRYTITLGGIKRIDESTQFVYGPISSVSKKYER
;
A
#
# COMPACT_ATOMS: atom_id res chain seq x y z
N MET A 1 32.47 -15.67 -31.71
CA MET A 1 32.61 -15.39 -30.26
C MET A 1 31.59 -14.37 -29.75
N GLU A 2 31.04 -13.50 -30.60
CA GLU A 2 30.13 -12.41 -30.19
C GLU A 2 28.80 -12.89 -29.58
N LEU A 3 28.26 -14.01 -30.05
CA LEU A 3 27.00 -14.58 -29.53
C LEU A 3 27.10 -14.93 -28.03
N PHE A 4 28.24 -15.46 -27.59
CA PHE A 4 28.46 -15.82 -26.18
C PHE A 4 28.56 -14.59 -25.28
N ALA A 5 29.20 -13.52 -25.78
CA ALA A 5 29.26 -12.24 -25.07
C ALA A 5 27.87 -11.59 -24.95
N PHE A 6 27.06 -11.64 -26.02
CA PHE A 6 25.70 -11.12 -26.01
C PHE A 6 24.80 -11.84 -25.00
N VAL A 7 24.85 -13.18 -24.96
CA VAL A 7 24.08 -14.00 -24.01
C VAL A 7 24.52 -13.74 -22.55
N LEU A 8 25.79 -13.41 -22.33
CA LEU A 8 26.33 -13.07 -20.99
C LEU A 8 25.85 -11.71 -20.49
N VAL A 9 25.70 -10.71 -21.37
CA VAL A 9 25.29 -9.35 -21.00
C VAL A 9 23.78 -9.23 -20.82
N LEU A 10 23.00 -10.04 -21.53
CA LEU A 10 21.54 -9.96 -21.56
C LEU A 10 20.87 -10.06 -20.16
N PRO A 11 21.28 -10.97 -19.25
CA PRO A 11 20.78 -10.97 -17.86
C PRO A 11 21.04 -9.67 -17.10
N PHE A 12 22.21 -9.05 -17.31
CA PHE A 12 22.55 -7.78 -16.66
C PHE A 12 21.72 -6.60 -17.18
N LEU A 13 21.15 -6.70 -18.37
CA LEU A 13 20.22 -5.71 -18.90
C LEU A 13 18.78 -5.97 -18.43
N ILE A 14 18.32 -7.21 -18.45
CA ILE A 14 16.92 -7.55 -18.15
C ILE A 14 16.63 -7.46 -16.65
N VAL A 15 17.53 -7.95 -15.78
CA VAL A 15 17.28 -8.00 -14.34
C VAL A 15 17.02 -6.62 -13.73
N PRO A 16 17.82 -5.56 -14.01
CA PRO A 16 17.52 -4.22 -13.51
C PRO A 16 16.18 -3.68 -14.00
N ILE A 17 15.82 -3.91 -15.26
CA ILE A 17 14.52 -3.46 -15.81
C ILE A 17 13.38 -4.18 -15.09
N ALA A 18 13.44 -5.50 -14.96
CA ALA A 18 12.42 -6.28 -14.27
C ALA A 18 12.26 -5.85 -12.79
N ASN A 19 13.37 -5.61 -12.10
CA ASN A 19 13.35 -5.10 -10.73
C ASN A 19 12.77 -3.69 -10.64
N THR A 20 13.06 -2.82 -11.61
CA THR A 20 12.51 -1.46 -11.66
C THR A 20 10.99 -1.50 -11.86
N VAL A 21 10.49 -2.36 -12.74
CA VAL A 21 9.05 -2.57 -12.93
C VAL A 21 8.39 -3.07 -11.64
N ASN A 22 8.97 -4.08 -10.99
CA ASN A 22 8.44 -4.58 -9.71
C ASN A 22 8.45 -3.50 -8.63
N MET A 23 9.51 -2.69 -8.54
CA MET A 23 9.60 -1.59 -7.59
C MET A 23 8.53 -0.52 -7.88
N LEU A 24 8.27 -0.20 -9.14
CA LEU A 24 7.21 0.74 -9.51
C LEU A 24 5.82 0.20 -9.12
N VAL A 25 5.58 -1.09 -9.32
CA VAL A 25 4.33 -1.73 -8.87
C VAL A 25 4.18 -1.66 -7.35
N ASP A 26 5.25 -1.92 -6.61
CA ASP A 26 5.24 -1.83 -5.15
C ASP A 26 4.96 -0.39 -4.67
N LEU A 27 5.64 0.60 -5.27
CA LEU A 27 5.45 2.01 -4.97
C LEU A 27 4.02 2.48 -5.27
N THR A 28 3.48 2.13 -6.44
CA THR A 28 2.11 2.52 -6.81
C THR A 28 1.08 1.93 -5.85
N ARG A 29 1.25 0.67 -5.39
CA ARG A 29 0.40 0.07 -4.36
C ARG A 29 0.53 0.79 -3.02
N TYR A 30 1.74 1.12 -2.60
CA TYR A 30 1.97 1.88 -1.38
C TYR A 30 1.33 3.28 -1.44
N ASP A 31 1.43 3.97 -2.58
CA ASP A 31 0.79 5.27 -2.78
C ASP A 31 -0.74 5.19 -2.75
N MET A 32 -1.34 4.09 -3.24
CA MET A 32 -2.79 3.86 -3.12
C MET A 32 -3.23 3.74 -1.66
N LEU A 33 -2.50 2.99 -0.82
CA LEU A 33 -2.78 2.90 0.62
C LEU A 33 -2.66 4.27 1.28
N ARG A 34 -1.64 5.04 0.88
CA ARG A 34 -1.44 6.41 1.36
C ARG A 34 -2.61 7.34 1.00
N GLN A 35 -3.13 7.25 -0.23
CA GLN A 35 -4.28 8.03 -0.66
C GLN A 35 -5.54 7.63 0.13
N ALA A 36 -5.80 6.33 0.26
CA ALA A 36 -6.94 5.81 1.02
C ALA A 36 -6.93 6.28 2.48
N ALA A 37 -5.79 6.18 3.17
CA ALA A 37 -5.68 6.61 4.56
C ALA A 37 -5.85 8.13 4.73
N ARG A 38 -5.36 8.93 3.78
CA ARG A 38 -5.54 10.40 3.83
C ARG A 38 -6.98 10.80 3.63
N GLU A 39 -7.66 10.17 2.66
CA GLU A 39 -9.09 10.40 2.46
C GLU A 39 -9.88 9.97 3.70
N ALA A 40 -9.56 8.81 4.27
CA ALA A 40 -10.17 8.30 5.48
C ALA A 40 -10.06 9.30 6.65
N VAL A 41 -8.85 9.79 6.97
CA VAL A 41 -8.67 10.80 8.05
C VAL A 41 -9.49 12.06 7.79
N LEU A 42 -9.52 12.55 6.56
CA LEU A 42 -10.25 13.77 6.21
C LEU A 42 -11.76 13.62 6.39
N ARG A 43 -12.31 12.45 6.09
CA ARG A 43 -13.74 12.21 6.31
C ARG A 43 -14.05 11.95 7.78
N MET A 44 -13.23 11.17 8.48
CA MET A 44 -13.30 10.98 9.93
C MET A 44 -13.23 12.31 10.71
N GLU A 45 -12.46 13.28 10.21
CA GLU A 45 -12.39 14.62 10.78
C GLU A 45 -13.73 15.36 10.69
N ILE A 46 -14.51 15.16 9.63
CA ILE A 46 -15.81 15.80 9.41
C ILE A 46 -16.93 15.04 10.12
N GLU A 47 -16.95 13.72 9.98
CA GLU A 47 -18.01 12.84 10.53
C GLU A 47 -17.82 12.59 12.04
N GLY A 48 -16.61 12.77 12.56
CA GLY A 48 -16.23 12.51 13.94
C GLY A 48 -16.01 11.03 14.18
N GLY A 49 -15.01 10.45 13.53
CA GLY A 49 -14.68 9.02 13.60
C GLY A 49 -15.08 8.27 12.34
N MET A 50 -14.63 7.01 12.23
CA MET A 50 -14.87 6.15 11.06
C MET A 50 -16.28 5.55 11.10
N THR A 51 -17.01 5.67 10.00
CA THR A 51 -18.34 5.06 9.82
C THR A 51 -18.29 3.78 8.98
N ASP A 52 -19.33 2.94 9.06
CA ASP A 52 -19.42 1.70 8.27
C ASP A 52 -19.49 1.99 6.76
N ASP A 53 -20.16 3.08 6.37
CA ASP A 53 -20.24 3.53 4.98
C ASP A 53 -18.86 3.98 4.46
N GLU A 54 -18.08 4.68 5.29
CA GLU A 54 -16.70 5.06 4.96
C GLU A 54 -15.79 3.84 4.78
N LEU A 55 -15.89 2.84 5.66
CA LEU A 55 -15.14 1.58 5.53
C LEU A 55 -15.48 0.87 4.23
N TYR A 56 -16.76 0.77 3.89
CA TYR A 56 -17.19 0.20 2.61
C TYR A 56 -16.62 0.98 1.41
N ASN A 57 -16.59 2.31 1.49
CA ASN A 57 -16.02 3.14 0.44
C ASN A 57 -14.50 2.95 0.28
N ILE A 58 -13.76 2.81 1.39
CA ILE A 58 -12.32 2.53 1.38
C ILE A 58 -12.06 1.15 0.76
N ASP A 59 -12.82 0.12 1.15
CA ASP A 59 -12.69 -1.21 0.58
C ASP A 59 -13.03 -1.23 -0.92
N ALA A 60 -14.10 -0.55 -1.33
CA ALA A 60 -14.47 -0.40 -2.73
C ALA A 60 -13.39 0.34 -3.53
N PHE A 61 -12.80 1.40 -2.96
CA PHE A 61 -11.69 2.14 -3.57
C PHE A 61 -10.47 1.22 -3.77
N LEU A 62 -10.02 0.53 -2.72
CA LEU A 62 -8.87 -0.37 -2.78
C LEU A 62 -9.10 -1.50 -3.79
N LYS A 63 -10.29 -2.10 -3.78
CA LYS A 63 -10.68 -3.14 -4.75
C LYS A 63 -10.69 -2.63 -6.18
N SER A 64 -11.17 -1.41 -6.42
CA SER A 64 -11.15 -0.77 -7.75
C SER A 64 -9.73 -0.56 -8.29
N LYS A 65 -8.74 -0.44 -7.40
CA LYS A 65 -7.32 -0.32 -7.73
C LYS A 65 -6.61 -1.67 -7.85
N GLY A 66 -7.34 -2.79 -7.73
CA GLY A 66 -6.79 -4.14 -7.82
C GLY A 66 -6.04 -4.60 -6.57
N ILE A 67 -6.28 -3.95 -5.42
CA ILE A 67 -5.78 -4.40 -4.11
C ILE A 67 -6.74 -5.46 -3.58
N ASP A 68 -6.16 -6.54 -3.06
CA ASP A 68 -6.90 -7.61 -2.37
C ASP A 68 -7.19 -7.16 -0.94
N THR A 69 -8.44 -6.77 -0.68
CA THR A 69 -8.88 -6.24 0.63
C THR A 69 -8.79 -7.29 1.75
N ASN A 70 -8.74 -8.59 1.44
CA ASN A 70 -8.55 -9.63 2.46
C ASN A 70 -7.18 -9.59 3.12
N LYS A 71 -6.21 -8.92 2.49
CA LYS A 71 -4.85 -8.73 3.00
C LYS A 71 -4.65 -7.35 3.62
N VAL A 72 -5.70 -6.54 3.64
CA VAL A 72 -5.68 -5.18 4.18
C VAL A 72 -6.24 -5.21 5.60
N HIS A 73 -5.53 -4.55 6.50
CA HIS A 73 -5.92 -4.34 7.88
C HIS A 73 -6.02 -2.83 8.13
N ILE A 74 -7.20 -2.38 8.54
CA ILE A 74 -7.47 -0.98 8.85
C ILE A 74 -7.67 -0.87 10.36
N ASP A 75 -6.73 -0.23 11.05
CA ASP A 75 -6.89 0.16 12.46
C ASP A 75 -7.43 1.59 12.47
N TYR A 76 -8.57 1.85 13.12
CA TYR A 76 -9.22 3.16 13.08
C TYR A 76 -9.91 3.53 14.40
N THR A 77 -10.15 4.83 14.61
CA THR A 77 -11.03 5.32 15.69
C THR A 77 -12.50 5.24 15.22
N PRO A 78 -13.36 4.42 15.82
CA PRO A 78 -14.76 4.28 15.40
C PRO A 78 -15.59 5.53 15.74
N TYR A 79 -16.59 5.82 14.92
CA TYR A 79 -17.62 6.81 15.21
C TYR A 79 -18.51 6.39 16.41
N PRO A 80 -19.00 7.33 17.25
CA PRO A 80 -18.77 8.77 17.23
C PRO A 80 -17.59 9.23 18.11
N VAL A 81 -16.89 10.26 17.65
CA VAL A 81 -15.79 10.96 18.34
C VAL A 81 -16.17 12.43 18.53
N PRO A 82 -16.22 12.93 19.77
CA PRO A 82 -16.58 14.32 20.08
C PRO A 82 -15.68 15.36 19.41
N TYR A 83 -16.19 16.59 19.26
CA TYR A 83 -15.41 17.73 18.79
C TYR A 83 -14.16 17.93 19.64
N GLY A 84 -13.01 18.10 18.99
CA GLY A 84 -11.73 18.35 19.66
C GLY A 84 -10.98 17.09 20.09
N GLU A 85 -11.55 15.90 19.92
CA GLU A 85 -10.86 14.64 20.18
C GLU A 85 -10.14 14.07 18.95
N ASP A 86 -9.11 13.26 19.19
CA ASP A 86 -8.27 12.68 18.14
C ASP A 86 -9.00 11.58 17.36
N VAL A 87 -8.99 11.69 16.03
CA VAL A 87 -9.33 10.61 15.10
C VAL A 87 -8.05 10.05 14.48
N LYS A 88 -7.91 8.72 14.45
CA LYS A 88 -6.70 8.05 13.96
C LYS A 88 -7.06 6.95 12.96
N VAL A 89 -6.23 6.80 11.92
CA VAL A 89 -6.30 5.66 11.00
C VAL A 89 -4.91 5.15 10.67
N LYS A 90 -4.79 3.83 10.52
CA LYS A 90 -3.61 3.13 10.03
C LYS A 90 -4.08 2.06 9.07
N ILE A 91 -3.50 2.03 7.89
CA ILE A 91 -3.77 0.98 6.89
C ILE A 91 -2.50 0.15 6.72
N SER A 92 -2.63 -1.15 6.92
CA SER A 92 -1.56 -2.13 6.75
C SER A 92 -1.97 -3.14 5.69
N MET A 93 -1.05 -3.62 4.87
CA MET A 93 -1.34 -4.60 3.82
C MET A 93 -0.22 -5.64 3.72
N ASP A 94 -0.58 -6.90 3.85
CA ASP A 94 0.36 -8.00 3.66
C ASP A 94 0.63 -8.22 2.16
N THR A 95 1.91 -8.22 1.80
CA THR A 95 2.34 -8.31 0.40
C THR A 95 3.59 -9.15 0.25
N VAL A 96 3.84 -9.60 -0.98
CA VAL A 96 5.06 -10.33 -1.34
C VAL A 96 5.82 -9.48 -2.34
N MET A 97 6.95 -8.92 -1.89
CA MET A 97 7.86 -8.19 -2.76
C MET A 97 8.64 -9.19 -3.60
N ARG A 98 8.60 -8.98 -4.93
CA ARG A 98 9.26 -9.87 -5.90
C ARG A 98 10.46 -9.18 -6.49
N ARG A 99 11.63 -9.79 -6.39
CA ARG A 99 12.89 -9.30 -6.96
C ARG A 99 13.60 -10.43 -7.70
N TYR A 100 14.49 -10.06 -8.61
CA TYR A 100 15.34 -10.98 -9.35
C TYR A 100 16.80 -10.68 -9.03
N THR A 101 17.59 -11.74 -8.84
CA THR A 101 19.03 -11.66 -8.63
C THR A 101 19.77 -12.57 -9.61
N ILE A 102 21.02 -12.22 -9.92
CA ILE A 102 21.89 -13.02 -10.77
C ILE A 102 22.77 -13.87 -9.86
N THR A 103 22.73 -15.19 -10.05
CA THR A 103 23.56 -16.17 -9.32
C THR A 103 24.42 -16.95 -10.32
N LEU A 104 25.39 -17.73 -9.82
CA LEU A 104 26.21 -18.64 -10.64
C LEU A 104 25.37 -19.64 -11.47
N GLY A 105 24.14 -19.93 -11.04
CA GLY A 105 23.19 -20.79 -11.77
C GLY A 105 22.19 -20.05 -12.67
N GLY A 106 22.38 -18.74 -12.89
CA GLY A 106 21.48 -17.90 -13.69
C GLY A 106 20.59 -16.95 -12.87
N ILE A 107 19.48 -16.51 -13.45
CA ILE A 107 18.53 -15.58 -12.81
C ILE A 107 17.65 -16.33 -11.82
N LYS A 108 17.62 -15.87 -10.56
CA LYS A 108 16.80 -16.42 -9.49
C LYS A 108 15.77 -15.38 -9.04
N ARG A 109 14.52 -15.82 -8.84
CA ARG A 109 13.48 -15.01 -8.19
C ARG A 109 13.60 -15.09 -6.67
N ILE A 110 13.46 -13.95 -6.01
CA ILE A 110 13.39 -13.79 -4.55
C ILE A 110 12.01 -13.23 -4.24
N ASP A 111 11.25 -13.97 -3.45
CA ASP A 111 9.93 -13.58 -2.96
C ASP A 111 10.04 -13.34 -1.46
N GLU A 112 9.82 -12.10 -1.02
CA GLU A 112 9.92 -11.69 0.38
C GLU A 112 8.55 -11.25 0.88
N SER A 113 8.04 -11.93 1.92
CA SER A 113 6.79 -11.53 2.57
C SER A 113 7.07 -10.33 3.46
N THR A 114 6.38 -9.23 3.20
CA THR A 114 6.50 -7.98 3.95
C THR A 114 5.12 -7.35 4.14
N GLN A 115 5.06 -6.32 4.96
CA GLN A 115 3.85 -5.56 5.19
C GLN A 115 4.05 -4.10 4.80
N PHE A 116 3.18 -3.60 3.93
CA PHE A 116 3.10 -2.16 3.66
C PHE A 116 2.26 -1.52 4.76
N VAL A 117 2.84 -0.59 5.50
CA VAL A 117 2.16 0.10 6.60
C VAL A 117 2.18 1.60 6.34
N TYR A 118 1.01 2.23 6.42
CA TYR A 118 0.88 3.67 6.37
C TYR A 118 0.04 4.19 7.55
N GLY A 119 0.67 5.04 8.36
CA GLY A 119 0.10 5.58 9.59
C GLY A 119 0.76 5.01 10.86
N PRO A 120 0.15 5.22 12.04
CA PRO A 120 -1.12 5.92 12.23
C PRO A 120 -1.02 7.41 11.87
N ILE A 121 -1.99 7.90 11.11
CA ILE A 121 -2.19 9.34 10.90
C ILE A 121 -3.31 9.77 11.83
N SER A 122 -3.10 10.90 12.50
CA SER A 122 -4.06 11.51 13.41
C SER A 122 -4.55 12.86 12.88
N SER A 123 -5.83 13.16 13.10
CA SER A 123 -6.41 14.50 13.01
C SER A 123 -7.36 14.73 14.20
N VAL A 124 -7.99 15.90 14.24
CA VAL A 124 -8.92 16.30 15.30
C VAL A 124 -10.34 16.33 14.77
N SER A 125 -11.28 15.67 15.43
CA SER A 125 -12.70 15.69 15.07
C SER A 125 -13.25 17.12 15.10
N LYS A 126 -13.89 17.50 13.99
CA LYS A 126 -14.59 18.78 13.80
C LYS A 126 -16.10 18.62 13.83
N LYS A 127 -16.59 17.44 14.24
CA LYS A 127 -18.01 17.15 14.31
C LYS A 127 -18.67 17.97 15.43
N TYR A 128 -19.41 19.01 15.04
CA TYR A 128 -20.26 19.74 15.98
C TYR A 128 -21.56 18.96 16.23
N GLU A 129 -21.86 18.69 17.49
CA GLU A 129 -23.23 18.33 17.89
C GLU A 129 -24.13 19.54 17.62
N ARG A 130 -25.18 19.32 16.83
CA ARG A 130 -26.19 20.32 16.49
C ARG A 130 -27.46 20.06 17.25
#